data_AF-A0AA96JSI2-F1
#
_entry.id   AF-A0AA96JSI2-F1
#
_cell.length_a   1.000
_cell.length_b   1.000
_cell.length_c   1.000
_cell.angle_alpha   90.00
_cell.angle_beta   90.00
_cell.angle_gamma   90.00
#
_symmetry.space_group_name_H-M   'P 1'
#
loop_
_entity.id
_entity.type
_entity.pdbx_description
1 polymer ?
#
loop_
_entity_poly.entity_id
_entity_poly.type
_entity_poly.pdbx_seq_one_letter_code
_entity_poly.pdbx_strand_id
1 'polypeptide(L)'
;MSAVRAGIAGIMLPAVFPTLDHALPVLWDHVRARPVREAHRDFIRVCIGPGRGDGVARCLDRGGLWSTTLYVGSLTRWTAHPITITTHHP
;
A
#
# COMPACT_ATOMS: atom_id res chain seq x y z
N MET A 1 2.61 9.47 15.97
CA MET A 1 2.41 9.24 14.52
C MET A 1 1.04 9.77 14.16
N SER A 2 0.94 10.53 13.06
CA SER A 2 -0.33 11.08 12.59
C SER A 2 -1.21 9.97 11.98
N ALA A 3 -2.53 10.20 11.99
CA ALA A 3 -3.47 9.35 11.26
C ALA A 3 -3.09 9.31 9.77
N VAL A 4 -3.25 8.13 9.15
CA VAL A 4 -2.99 7.93 7.73
C VAL A 4 -4.28 7.58 7.01
N ARG A 5 -4.44 8.08 5.79
CA ARG A 5 -5.48 7.64 4.85
C ARG A 5 -4.85 6.74 3.81
N ALA A 6 -5.33 5.50 3.71
CA ALA A 6 -4.76 4.49 2.83
C ALA A 6 -5.83 3.74 2.02
N GLY A 7 -5.50 3.32 0.80
CA GLY A 7 -6.42 2.60 -0.08
C GLY A 7 -5.76 1.97 -1.30
N ILE A 8 -6.52 1.11 -1.98
CA ILE A 8 -6.12 0.44 -3.23
C ILE A 8 -7.21 0.66 -4.28
N ALA A 9 -6.95 1.50 -5.28
CA ALA A 9 -8.00 1.90 -6.22
C ALA A 9 -8.65 0.68 -6.91
N GLY A 10 -9.98 0.61 -6.87
CA GLY A 10 -10.76 -0.50 -7.43
C GLY A 10 -10.70 -1.81 -6.63
N ILE A 11 -10.02 -1.86 -5.47
CA ILE A 11 -9.93 -3.04 -4.60
C ILE A 11 -10.40 -2.73 -3.18
N MET A 12 -9.94 -1.61 -2.63
CA MET A 12 -10.18 -1.18 -1.25
C MET A 12 -10.41 0.33 -1.27
N LEU A 13 -11.59 0.76 -0.82
CA LEU A 13 -11.89 2.18 -0.66
C LEU A 13 -10.89 2.83 0.32
N PRO A 14 -10.50 4.10 0.12
CA PRO A 14 -9.63 4.80 1.06
C PRO A 14 -10.24 4.84 2.47
N ALA A 15 -9.50 4.34 3.46
CA ALA A 15 -9.87 4.32 4.86
C ALA A 15 -8.85 5.09 5.72
N VAL A 16 -9.30 5.60 6.86
CA VAL A 16 -8.45 6.31 7.82
C VAL A 16 -8.03 5.34 8.92
N PHE A 17 -6.73 5.33 9.22
CA PHE A 17 -6.11 4.49 10.23
C PHE A 17 -5.41 5.36 11.28
N PRO A 18 -5.37 4.94 12.56
CA PRO A 18 -4.72 5.70 13.61
C PRO A 18 -3.22 5.92 13.36
N THR A 19 -2.54 4.93 12.80
CA THR A 19 -1.11 4.99 12.44
C THR A 19 -0.83 4.18 11.19
N LEU A 20 0.38 4.34 10.63
CA LEU A 20 0.87 3.50 9.54
C LEU A 20 0.84 2.01 9.89
N ASP A 21 1.24 1.64 11.11
CA ASP A 21 1.27 0.23 11.57
C ASP A 21 -0.12 -0.43 11.58
N HIS A 22 -1.19 0.37 11.71
CA HIS A 22 -2.55 -0.13 11.57
C HIS A 22 -2.97 -0.31 10.10
N ALA A 23 -2.45 0.53 9.20
CA ALA A 23 -2.81 0.51 7.78
C ALA A 23 -2.09 -0.61 7.01
N LEU A 24 -0.80 -0.84 7.29
CA LEU A 24 0.03 -1.78 6.52
C LEU A 24 -0.52 -3.22 6.50
N PRO A 25 -0.93 -3.83 7.62
CA PRO A 25 -1.48 -5.18 7.62
C PRO A 25 -2.73 -5.30 6.76
N VAL A 26 -3.62 -4.30 6.78
CA VAL A 26 -4.87 -4.29 5.99
C VAL A 26 -4.59 -4.20 4.50
N LEU A 27 -3.67 -3.31 4.09
CA LEU A 27 -3.23 -3.23 2.69
C LEU A 27 -2.59 -4.54 2.24
N TRP A 28 -1.73 -5.12 3.07
CA TRP A 28 -1.05 -6.37 2.76
C TRP A 28 -2.02 -7.54 2.62
N ASP A 29 -3.05 -7.61 3.46
CA ASP A 29 -4.12 -8.61 3.37
C ASP A 29 -4.84 -8.56 2.02
N HIS A 30 -5.14 -7.37 1.52
CA HIS A 30 -5.70 -7.20 0.18
C HIS A 30 -4.72 -7.61 -0.92
N VAL A 31 -3.42 -7.35 -0.80
CA VAL A 31 -2.42 -7.73 -1.81
C VAL A 31 -2.21 -9.24 -1.84
N ARG A 32 -2.01 -9.89 -0.67
CA ARG A 32 -1.67 -11.32 -0.59
C ARG A 32 -2.80 -12.23 -1.07
N ALA A 33 -4.05 -11.77 -0.97
CA ALA A 33 -5.23 -12.50 -1.44
C ALA A 33 -5.45 -12.45 -2.96
N ARG A 34 -4.59 -11.75 -3.72
CA ARG A 34 -4.79 -11.49 -5.15
C ARG A 34 -3.78 -12.23 -6.04
N PRO A 35 -4.16 -12.52 -7.29
CA PRO A 35 -3.24 -13.05 -8.30
C PRO A 35 -2.27 -11.94 -8.73
N VAL A 36 -1.15 -11.86 -8.00
CA VAL A 36 -0.06 -10.90 -8.20
C VAL A 36 1.18 -11.72 -8.54
N ARG A 37 1.93 -11.29 -9.55
CA ARG A 37 3.20 -11.93 -9.91
C ARG A 37 4.15 -11.93 -8.72
N GLU A 38 4.86 -13.04 -8.51
CA GLU A 38 5.75 -13.24 -7.36
C GLU A 38 6.76 -12.11 -7.16
N ALA A 39 7.54 -11.75 -8.20
CA ALA A 39 8.50 -10.65 -8.12
C ALA A 39 7.86 -9.30 -7.74
N HIS A 40 6.64 -9.04 -8.22
CA HIS A 40 5.90 -7.81 -7.88
C HIS A 40 5.34 -7.86 -6.46
N ARG A 41 4.87 -9.03 -6.03
CA ARG A 41 4.43 -9.29 -4.66
C ARG A 41 5.57 -9.11 -3.68
N ASP A 42 6.78 -9.56 -4.00
CA ASP A 42 7.96 -9.38 -3.14
C ASP A 42 8.36 -7.92 -3.01
N PHE A 43 8.33 -7.15 -4.11
CA PHE A 43 8.52 -5.71 -4.05
C PHE A 43 7.50 -5.05 -3.11
N ILE A 44 6.20 -5.34 -3.29
CA ILE A 44 5.15 -4.77 -2.43
C ILE A 44 5.31 -5.23 -0.97
N ARG A 45 5.71 -6.49 -0.74
CA ARG A 45 5.98 -7.03 0.60
C ARG A 45 7.10 -6.27 1.30
N VAL A 46 8.15 -5.85 0.59
CA VAL A 46 9.22 -5.02 1.17
C VAL A 46 8.69 -3.65 1.58
N CYS A 47 7.72 -3.09 0.85
CA CYS A 47 7.14 -1.79 1.18
C CYS A 47 6.13 -1.86 2.34
N ILE A 48 5.17 -2.78 2.28
CA ILE A 48 3.98 -2.78 3.15
C ILE A 48 3.70 -4.12 3.85
N GLY A 49 4.60 -5.09 3.75
CA GLY A 49 4.46 -6.39 4.39
C GLY A 49 4.76 -6.38 5.90
N PRO A 50 4.62 -7.54 6.57
CA PRO A 50 4.82 -7.66 8.02
C PRO A 50 6.22 -7.21 8.47
N GLY A 51 6.29 -6.39 9.52
CA GLY A 51 7.56 -5.88 10.08
C GLY A 51 8.35 -5.01 9.10
N ARG A 52 7.65 -4.33 8.18
CA ARG A 52 8.18 -3.34 7.24
C ARG A 52 7.37 -2.06 7.39
N GLY A 53 7.84 -0.97 6.79
CA GLY A 53 7.15 0.32 6.83
C GLY A 53 8.08 1.52 6.87
N ASP A 54 9.35 1.35 7.27
CA ASP A 54 10.30 2.46 7.44
C ASP A 54 10.47 3.33 6.18
N GLY A 55 10.53 2.69 5.00
CA GLY A 55 10.60 3.42 3.73
C GLY A 55 9.34 4.22 3.45
N VAL A 56 8.17 3.67 3.76
CA VAL A 56 6.87 4.34 3.63
C VAL A 56 6.78 5.50 4.63
N ALA A 57 7.16 5.27 5.88
CA ALA A 57 7.21 6.30 6.93
C ALA A 57 8.10 7.48 6.51
N ARG A 58 9.31 7.23 6.01
CA ARG A 58 10.20 8.27 5.48
C ARG A 58 9.59 9.06 4.33
N CYS A 59 8.85 8.42 3.42
CA CYS A 59 8.14 9.12 2.36
C CYS A 59 7.03 10.02 2.92
N LEU A 60 6.26 9.52 3.87
CA LEU A 60 5.20 10.29 4.55
C LEU A 60 5.76 11.47 5.34
N ASP A 61 6.89 11.30 6.04
CA ASP A 61 7.55 12.38 6.78
C ASP A 61 8.07 13.49 5.86
N ARG A 62 8.50 13.14 4.64
CA ARG A 62 9.06 14.11 3.69
C ARG A 62 8.00 14.88 2.91
N GLY A 63 6.87 14.27 2.60
CA GLY A 63 5.91 14.85 1.65
C GLY A 63 4.47 14.44 1.84
N GLY A 64 4.14 13.78 2.95
CA GLY A 64 2.78 13.38 3.30
C GLY A 64 2.12 12.36 2.36
N LEU A 65 2.88 11.76 1.44
CA LEU A 65 2.38 10.84 0.43
C LEU A 65 3.38 9.73 0.14
N TRP A 66 2.83 8.52 0.01
CA TRP A 66 3.49 7.37 -0.61
C TRP A 66 2.51 6.69 -1.55
N SER A 67 2.99 6.21 -2.70
CA SER A 67 2.18 5.42 -3.61
C SER A 67 3.00 4.39 -4.39
N THR A 68 2.34 3.32 -4.81
CA THR A 68 2.88 2.33 -5.74
C THR A 68 1.73 1.70 -6.54
N THR A 69 2.04 1.04 -7.66
CA THR A 69 1.02 0.37 -8.48
C THR A 69 1.03 -1.12 -8.19
N LEU A 70 -0.14 -1.66 -7.80
CA LEU A 70 -0.38 -3.09 -7.74
C LEU A 70 -0.88 -3.59 -9.11
N TYR A 71 -0.18 -4.53 -9.73
CA TYR A 71 -0.64 -5.20 -10.95
C TYR A 71 -1.31 -6.53 -10.59
N VAL A 72 -2.59 -6.68 -10.90
CA VAL A 72 -3.39 -7.89 -10.64
C VAL A 72 -3.73 -8.56 -11.96
N GLY A 73 -3.42 -9.86 -12.10
CA GLY A 73 -3.72 -10.63 -13.31
C GLY A 73 -2.60 -11.59 -13.74
N SER A 74 -2.58 -11.91 -15.04
CA SER A 74 -1.61 -12.82 -15.67
C SER A 74 -0.62 -12.06 -16.58
N LEU A 75 0.35 -12.78 -17.16
CA LEU A 75 1.37 -12.22 -18.07
C LEU A 75 0.80 -11.54 -19.32
N THR A 76 -0.41 -11.89 -19.76
CA THR A 76 -1.02 -11.34 -20.98
C THR A 76 -2.14 -10.36 -20.69
N ARG A 77 -2.61 -10.29 -19.45
CA ARG A 77 -3.67 -9.36 -19.02
C ARG A 77 -3.52 -9.03 -17.55
N TRP A 78 -3.18 -7.79 -17.26
CA TRP A 78 -3.15 -7.24 -15.90
C TRP A 78 -3.96 -5.96 -15.81
N THR A 79 -4.48 -5.71 -14.62
CA THR A 79 -5.13 -4.45 -14.25
C THR A 79 -4.26 -3.74 -13.22
N ALA A 80 -4.06 -2.44 -13.42
CA ALA A 80 -3.28 -1.60 -12.52
C ALA A 80 -4.18 -1.02 -11.43
N HIS A 81 -3.75 -1.14 -10.18
CA HIS A 81 -4.45 -0.68 -8.99
C HIS A 81 -3.49 0.14 -8.12
N PRO A 82 -3.53 1.48 -8.19
CA PRO A 82 -2.73 2.32 -7.30
C PRO A 82 -3.01 2.04 -5.82
N ILE A 83 -1.96 1.75 -5.06
CA ILE A 83 -1.94 1.78 -3.60
C ILE A 83 -1.48 3.18 -3.20
N THR A 84 -2.25 3.83 -2.33
CA THR A 84 -1.95 5.18 -1.84
C THR A 84 -1.98 5.18 -0.33
N ILE A 85 -1.02 5.87 0.29
CA ILE A 85 -0.98 6.16 1.71
C ILE A 85 -0.65 7.64 1.83
N THR A 86 -1.47 8.38 2.57
CA THR A 86 -1.29 9.82 2.80
C THR A 86 -1.39 10.12 4.27
N THR A 87 -0.62 11.08 4.75
CA THR A 87 -0.93 11.78 5.99
C THR A 87 -1.62 13.08 5.60
N HIS A 88 -2.58 13.51 6.42
CA HIS A 88 -3.00 14.91 6.36
C HIS A 88 -1.81 15.75 6.82
N HIS A 89 -1.10 16.38 5.88
CA HIS A 89 -0.44 17.64 6.19
C HIS A 89 -1.49 18.74 5.97
N PRO A 90 -1.67 19.67 6.92
CA PRO A 90 -2.45 20.87 6.68
C PRO A 90 -1.91 21.67 5.49
#